data_AF-A0A814F0X4-F1
#
_entry.id   AF-A0A814F0X4-F1
#
_cell.length_a   1.000
_cell.length_b   1.000
_cell.length_c   1.000
_cell.angle_alpha   90.00
_cell.angle_beta   90.00
_cell.angle_gamma   90.00
#
_symmetry.space_group_name_H-M   'P 1'
#
loop_
_entity.id
_entity.type
_entity.pdbx_description
1 polymer ?
#
loop_
_entity_poly.entity_id
_entity_poly.type
_entity_poly.pdbx_seq_one_letter_code
_entity_poly.pdbx_strand_id
1 'polypeptide(L)'
;MSTSRVFPESHLKDSTDPHYVSLSILDATTTNFSPTCATWIYNPPKDTHTVSTQQLVISLQKTLDAYPHWAGQLQYVSYNANGDHTQRFERLGVLYGAKSDPGVEVVIAQRPEIVSSFVPTAAEREVGSGLWNPEETSLAELVPTASSLALHDLVHFEGLPAMMVQLTSFACGGLAISIKLAHPLADAQSLMGFAHNWAAINRALITNEPLPSLCPIFEPEQLDRAASGNIDASNPDPKLIEAARNLPLHRYDCWASLDGSPSFMAQLTKIPSELDSNTIKLGKPLSWSEWDLTAPVSHYLVSFTVDEIKNMWEDASSNSEIRISRLDALLAHIWMLII
;
A
#
# COMPACT_ATOMS: atom_id res chain seq x y z
N MET A 1 17.38 -18.05 7.41
CA MET A 1 16.68 -17.07 6.57
C MET A 1 17.35 -17.06 5.21
N SER A 2 16.60 -17.03 4.12
CA SER A 2 17.16 -16.93 2.77
C SER A 2 16.38 -15.90 1.95
N THR A 3 17.07 -15.17 1.09
CA THR A 3 16.49 -14.13 0.23
C THR A 3 16.76 -14.46 -1.23
N SER A 4 15.78 -14.22 -2.10
CA SER A 4 15.87 -14.44 -3.54
C SER A 4 15.02 -13.44 -4.33
N ARG A 5 15.27 -13.31 -5.63
CA ARG A 5 14.40 -12.57 -6.56
C ARG A 5 13.52 -13.54 -7.33
N VAL A 6 12.22 -13.26 -7.38
CA VAL A 6 11.22 -14.04 -8.11
C VAL A 6 10.66 -13.19 -9.25
N PHE A 7 10.57 -13.79 -10.42
CA PHE A 7 10.12 -13.17 -11.67
C PHE A 7 8.89 -13.91 -12.21
N PRO A 8 8.09 -13.32 -13.10
CA PRO A 8 7.10 -14.06 -13.88
C PRO A 8 7.69 -15.35 -14.48
N GLU A 9 6.91 -16.42 -14.58
CA GLU A 9 7.35 -17.66 -15.23
C GLU A 9 7.62 -17.45 -16.73
N SER A 10 6.90 -16.53 -17.38
CA SER A 10 7.11 -16.13 -18.78
C SER A 10 8.24 -15.12 -18.98
N HIS A 11 8.92 -14.66 -17.91
CA HIS A 11 9.95 -13.63 -17.99
C HIS A 11 11.04 -13.99 -19.00
N LEU A 12 11.23 -13.12 -19.99
CA LEU A 12 12.17 -13.26 -21.11
C LEU A 12 11.97 -14.49 -22.02
N LYS A 13 10.96 -15.36 -21.76
CA LYS A 13 10.68 -16.53 -22.62
C LYS A 13 9.99 -16.14 -23.92
N ASP A 14 9.16 -15.11 -23.89
CA ASP A 14 8.33 -14.72 -25.03
C ASP A 14 8.97 -13.66 -25.94
N SER A 15 10.23 -13.27 -25.69
CA SER A 15 11.00 -12.31 -26.52
C SER A 15 10.22 -11.04 -26.89
N THR A 16 9.45 -10.49 -25.95
CA THR A 16 8.77 -9.20 -26.12
C THR A 16 9.66 -8.06 -25.65
N ASP A 17 9.57 -6.91 -26.33
CA ASP A 17 10.21 -5.69 -25.88
C ASP A 17 9.70 -5.31 -24.47
N PRO A 18 10.55 -4.73 -23.61
CA PRO A 18 10.11 -4.24 -22.31
C PRO A 18 8.92 -3.29 -22.43
N HIS A 19 7.98 -3.43 -21.52
CA HIS A 19 6.81 -2.56 -21.44
C HIS A 19 7.09 -1.43 -20.46
N TYR A 20 6.84 -0.20 -20.89
CA TYR A 20 6.84 0.97 -20.03
C TYR A 20 5.42 1.50 -19.88
N VAL A 21 4.96 1.70 -18.64
CA VAL A 21 3.64 2.25 -18.33
C VAL A 21 3.81 3.43 -17.39
N SER A 22 3.31 4.59 -17.78
CA SER A 22 3.21 5.76 -16.91
C SER A 22 2.15 5.51 -15.84
N LEU A 23 2.48 5.76 -14.57
CA LEU A 23 1.52 5.68 -13.47
C LEU A 23 0.65 6.93 -13.44
N SER A 24 -0.50 6.85 -12.75
CA SER A 24 -1.48 7.93 -12.66
C SER A 24 -1.02 9.06 -11.71
N ILE A 25 -1.76 10.17 -11.71
CA ILE A 25 -1.51 11.24 -10.74
C ILE A 25 -1.71 10.77 -9.29
N LEU A 26 -2.67 9.89 -9.04
CA LEU A 26 -2.90 9.40 -7.68
C LEU A 26 -1.76 8.52 -7.20
N ASP A 27 -1.20 7.69 -8.07
CA ASP A 27 -0.05 6.85 -7.74
C ASP A 27 1.14 7.74 -7.31
N ALA A 28 1.44 8.78 -8.10
CA ALA A 28 2.50 9.75 -7.80
C ALA A 28 2.28 10.50 -6.47
N THR A 29 1.02 10.76 -6.07
CA THR A 29 0.74 11.43 -4.79
C THR A 29 1.10 10.60 -3.56
N THR A 30 1.34 9.30 -3.72
CA THR A 30 1.70 8.38 -2.63
C THR A 30 3.19 8.06 -2.57
N THR A 31 4.03 8.72 -3.38
CA THR A 31 5.48 8.45 -3.45
C THR A 31 6.19 8.70 -2.12
N ASN A 32 5.76 9.71 -1.38
CA ASN A 32 6.30 10.05 -0.06
C ASN A 32 5.60 9.33 1.10
N PHE A 33 4.73 8.35 0.81
CA PHE A 33 4.09 7.57 1.85
C PHE A 33 5.04 6.45 2.32
N SER A 34 4.85 6.02 3.56
CA SER A 34 5.51 4.81 4.03
C SER A 34 5.08 3.60 3.18
N PRO A 35 5.95 2.61 2.97
CA PRO A 35 5.56 1.39 2.30
C PRO A 35 4.35 0.72 2.93
N THR A 36 3.44 0.23 2.10
CA THR A 36 2.27 -0.51 2.55
C THR A 36 2.69 -1.93 2.89
N CYS A 37 2.17 -2.48 3.99
CA CYS A 37 2.39 -3.88 4.36
C CYS A 37 1.12 -4.52 4.91
N ALA A 38 0.88 -5.77 4.50
CA ALA A 38 -0.16 -6.62 5.06
C ALA A 38 0.44 -7.98 5.42
N THR A 39 0.06 -8.50 6.60
CA THR A 39 0.52 -9.79 7.12
C THR A 39 -0.67 -10.68 7.44
N TRP A 40 -0.72 -11.85 6.81
CA TRP A 40 -1.69 -12.91 7.11
C TRP A 40 -1.01 -14.01 7.92
N ILE A 41 -1.59 -14.36 9.06
CA ILE A 41 -1.08 -15.41 9.94
C ILE A 41 -2.08 -16.57 9.97
N TYR A 42 -1.60 -17.76 9.64
CA TYR A 42 -2.37 -18.98 9.51
C TYR A 42 -1.95 -19.96 10.61
N ASN A 43 -2.95 -20.48 11.30
CA ASN A 43 -2.81 -21.62 12.20
C ASN A 43 -2.27 -22.85 11.45
N PRO A 44 -1.66 -23.81 12.17
CA PRO A 44 -1.21 -25.05 11.55
C PRO A 44 -2.37 -25.80 10.88
N PRO A 45 -2.12 -26.46 9.73
CA PRO A 45 -3.16 -27.17 9.01
C PRO A 45 -3.74 -28.31 9.85
N LYS A 46 -5.06 -28.53 9.73
CA LYS A 46 -5.75 -29.68 10.35
C LYS A 46 -5.59 -30.96 9.53
N ASP A 47 -5.39 -30.82 8.23
CA ASP A 47 -5.27 -31.91 7.26
C ASP A 47 -3.80 -32.18 6.90
N THR A 48 -3.54 -33.26 6.17
CA THR A 48 -2.20 -33.66 5.71
C THR A 48 -1.63 -32.75 4.61
N HIS A 49 -2.46 -31.91 3.98
CA HIS A 49 -2.02 -30.97 2.95
C HIS A 49 -1.32 -29.77 3.60
N THR A 50 -0.01 -29.85 3.72
CA THR A 50 0.83 -28.75 4.22
C THR A 50 1.21 -27.81 3.09
N VAL A 51 1.03 -26.51 3.30
CA VAL A 51 1.52 -25.48 2.37
C VAL A 51 2.99 -25.24 2.67
N SER A 52 3.88 -25.61 1.74
CA SER A 52 5.32 -25.32 1.87
C SER A 52 5.65 -23.93 1.32
N THR A 53 6.74 -23.34 1.82
CA THR A 53 7.22 -22.04 1.31
C THR A 53 7.69 -22.14 -0.13
N GLN A 54 8.24 -23.29 -0.55
CA GLN A 54 8.62 -23.54 -1.94
C GLN A 54 7.39 -23.53 -2.87
N GLN A 55 6.28 -24.16 -2.44
CA GLN A 55 5.03 -24.16 -3.20
C GLN A 55 4.44 -22.75 -3.32
N LEU A 56 4.56 -21.93 -2.29
CA LEU A 56 4.16 -20.52 -2.33
C LEU A 56 5.01 -19.70 -3.28
N VAL A 57 6.33 -19.95 -3.35
CA VAL A 57 7.20 -19.30 -4.33
C VAL A 57 6.83 -19.69 -5.77
N ILE A 58 6.54 -20.96 -6.03
CA ILE A 58 6.12 -21.43 -7.36
C ILE A 58 4.79 -20.80 -7.78
N SER A 59 3.80 -20.77 -6.89
CA SER A 59 2.51 -20.14 -7.16
C SER A 59 2.62 -18.62 -7.34
N LEU A 60 3.52 -17.97 -6.59
CA LEU A 60 3.83 -16.55 -6.77
C LEU A 60 4.38 -16.31 -8.17
N GLN A 61 5.33 -17.13 -8.62
CA GLN A 61 5.93 -17.06 -9.95
C GLN A 61 4.86 -17.07 -11.06
N LYS A 62 3.91 -18.00 -10.97
CA LYS A 62 2.80 -18.12 -11.93
C LYS A 62 1.80 -16.98 -11.83
N THR A 63 1.57 -16.47 -10.63
CA THR A 63 0.69 -15.31 -10.43
C THR A 63 1.28 -14.07 -11.09
N LEU A 64 2.60 -13.90 -11.00
CA LEU A 64 3.32 -12.77 -11.59
C LEU A 64 3.24 -12.71 -13.13
N ASP A 65 2.89 -13.79 -13.83
CA ASP A 65 2.60 -13.74 -15.27
C ASP A 65 1.42 -12.82 -15.60
N ALA A 66 0.44 -12.73 -14.69
CA ALA A 66 -0.69 -11.81 -14.80
C ALA A 66 -0.37 -10.42 -14.20
N TYR A 67 0.69 -10.31 -13.39
CA TYR A 67 1.09 -9.11 -12.67
C TYR A 67 2.56 -8.73 -12.93
N PRO A 68 3.04 -8.68 -14.18
CA PRO A 68 4.47 -8.57 -14.46
C PRO A 68 5.07 -7.24 -13.96
N HIS A 69 4.26 -6.17 -13.91
CA HIS A 69 4.63 -4.87 -13.35
C HIS A 69 5.04 -4.92 -11.86
N TRP A 70 4.62 -5.95 -11.10
CA TRP A 70 5.00 -6.10 -9.69
C TRP A 70 6.46 -6.54 -9.51
N ALA A 71 7.02 -7.19 -10.53
CA ALA A 71 8.43 -7.57 -10.60
C ALA A 71 9.28 -6.52 -11.34
N GLY A 72 8.65 -5.48 -11.90
CA GLY A 72 9.29 -4.44 -12.69
C GLY A 72 10.00 -3.37 -11.86
N GLN A 73 10.62 -2.44 -12.58
CA GLN A 73 11.30 -1.27 -12.06
C GLN A 73 10.31 -0.10 -11.93
N LEU A 74 9.89 0.19 -10.70
CA LEU A 74 9.24 1.47 -10.36
C LEU A 74 10.31 2.58 -10.41
N GLN A 75 10.02 3.69 -11.10
CA GLN A 75 10.98 4.78 -11.31
C GLN A 75 10.30 6.12 -11.59
N TYR A 76 11.07 7.21 -11.46
CA TYR A 76 10.64 8.49 -12.01
C TYR A 76 10.65 8.48 -13.54
N VAL A 77 9.68 9.16 -14.13
CA VAL A 77 9.67 9.49 -15.55
C VAL A 77 10.67 10.63 -15.77
N SER A 78 11.41 10.57 -16.88
CA SER A 78 12.29 11.69 -17.25
C SER A 78 11.46 12.93 -17.53
N TYR A 79 11.77 14.01 -16.82
CA TYR A 79 11.11 15.30 -17.02
C TYR A 79 11.29 15.80 -18.46
N ASN A 80 10.19 16.17 -19.10
CA ASN A 80 10.19 16.80 -20.42
C ASN A 80 9.26 18.02 -20.39
N ALA A 81 9.84 19.22 -20.43
CA ALA A 81 9.08 20.47 -20.41
C ALA A 81 8.10 20.63 -21.59
N ASN A 82 8.35 19.93 -22.70
CA ASN A 82 7.50 19.91 -23.90
C ASN A 82 6.69 18.61 -24.01
N GLY A 83 6.73 17.75 -22.99
CA GLY A 83 6.00 16.49 -22.93
C GLY A 83 4.55 16.68 -22.52
N ASP A 84 3.82 15.57 -22.46
CA ASP A 84 2.48 15.52 -21.91
C ASP A 84 2.48 15.51 -20.38
N HIS A 85 1.30 15.41 -19.77
CA HIS A 85 1.13 15.37 -18.32
C HIS A 85 1.90 14.24 -17.61
N THR A 86 2.22 13.13 -18.30
CA THR A 86 2.95 11.99 -17.73
C THR A 86 4.45 12.25 -17.62
N GLN A 87 4.97 13.26 -18.31
CA GLN A 87 6.40 13.63 -18.31
C GLN A 87 6.68 14.90 -17.50
N ARG A 88 5.70 15.36 -16.72
CA ARG A 88 5.87 16.46 -15.77
C ARG A 88 6.76 16.04 -14.60
N PHE A 89 7.17 17.03 -13.80
CA PHE A 89 8.00 16.81 -12.62
C PHE A 89 7.37 15.78 -11.67
N GLU A 90 8.20 14.91 -11.08
CA GLU A 90 7.82 13.86 -10.12
C GLU A 90 6.78 12.84 -10.59
N ARG A 91 6.57 12.72 -11.91
CA ARG A 91 5.76 11.63 -12.45
C ARG A 91 6.49 10.30 -12.35
N LEU A 92 5.72 9.23 -12.17
CA LEU A 92 6.22 7.88 -12.01
C LEU A 92 5.83 7.00 -13.19
N GLY A 93 6.61 5.94 -13.40
CA GLY A 93 6.31 4.88 -14.34
C GLY A 93 6.89 3.55 -13.87
N VAL A 94 6.42 2.47 -14.47
CA VAL A 94 6.94 1.12 -14.24
C VAL A 94 7.43 0.55 -15.57
N LEU A 95 8.69 0.13 -15.58
CA LEU A 95 9.27 -0.67 -16.66
C LEU A 95 9.22 -2.15 -16.24
N TYR A 96 8.68 -3.02 -17.07
CA TYR A 96 8.64 -4.47 -16.78
C TYR A 96 8.82 -5.32 -18.04
N GLY A 97 9.26 -6.56 -17.86
CA GLY A 97 9.66 -7.45 -18.96
C GLY A 97 11.10 -7.21 -19.42
N ALA A 98 11.87 -6.38 -18.72
CA ALA A 98 13.27 -6.13 -19.03
C ALA A 98 14.19 -7.17 -18.37
N LYS A 99 15.39 -7.35 -18.94
CA LYS A 99 16.46 -8.15 -18.30
C LYS A 99 16.94 -7.54 -16.98
N SER A 100 16.73 -6.23 -16.81
CA SER A 100 17.08 -5.45 -15.63
C SER A 100 15.95 -5.36 -14.61
N ASP A 101 14.82 -6.06 -14.83
CA ASP A 101 13.74 -6.09 -13.84
C ASP A 101 14.31 -6.46 -12.46
N PRO A 102 13.96 -5.72 -11.39
CA PRO A 102 14.44 -6.02 -10.04
C PRO A 102 13.94 -7.36 -9.51
N GLY A 103 12.76 -7.79 -9.95
CA GLY A 103 12.05 -8.95 -9.41
C GLY A 103 11.38 -8.64 -8.07
N VAL A 104 10.46 -9.52 -7.66
CA VAL A 104 9.89 -9.50 -6.31
C VAL A 104 10.94 -10.08 -5.34
N GLU A 105 11.25 -9.37 -4.25
CA GLU A 105 12.06 -9.98 -3.19
C GLU A 105 11.23 -11.02 -2.45
N VAL A 106 11.75 -12.24 -2.32
CA VAL A 106 11.16 -13.24 -1.44
C VAL A 106 12.15 -13.63 -0.36
N VAL A 107 11.70 -13.49 0.88
CA VAL A 107 12.39 -13.88 2.10
C VAL A 107 11.71 -15.11 2.68
N ILE A 108 12.47 -16.19 2.89
CA ILE A 108 12.01 -17.38 3.61
C ILE A 108 12.63 -17.35 5.02
N ALA A 109 11.76 -17.34 6.02
CA ALA A 109 12.11 -17.30 7.43
C ALA A 109 11.45 -18.46 8.20
N GLN A 110 11.99 -18.74 9.38
CA GLN A 110 11.47 -19.75 10.28
C GLN A 110 11.50 -19.21 11.71
N ARG A 111 10.50 -19.59 12.49
CA ARG A 111 10.36 -19.25 13.89
C ARG A 111 10.21 -20.50 14.75
N PRO A 112 10.96 -20.61 15.87
CA PRO A 112 10.85 -21.75 16.78
C PRO A 112 9.57 -21.73 17.61
N GLU A 113 8.86 -20.61 17.67
CA GLU A 113 7.60 -20.47 18.42
C GLU A 113 6.40 -21.05 17.65
N ILE A 114 5.28 -21.19 18.36
CA ILE A 114 3.99 -21.57 17.77
C ILE A 114 3.15 -20.32 17.50
N VAL A 115 2.19 -20.40 16.58
CA VAL A 115 1.35 -19.23 16.22
C VAL A 115 0.57 -18.69 17.43
N SER A 116 0.00 -19.57 18.26
CA SER A 116 -0.81 -19.16 19.41
C SER A 116 -0.02 -18.53 20.56
N SER A 117 1.31 -18.69 20.61
CA SER A 117 2.16 -17.95 21.54
C SER A 117 2.59 -16.59 20.99
N PHE A 118 2.31 -16.32 19.72
CA PHE A 118 2.76 -15.14 18.99
C PHE A 118 1.63 -14.14 18.75
N VAL A 119 0.43 -14.62 18.40
CA VAL A 119 -0.78 -13.80 18.28
C VAL A 119 -1.97 -14.50 18.94
N PRO A 120 -2.83 -13.77 19.67
CA PRO A 120 -4.05 -14.35 20.21
C PRO A 120 -4.99 -14.76 19.08
N THR A 121 -5.78 -15.78 19.30
CA THR A 121 -6.87 -16.21 18.41
C THR A 121 -7.97 -15.17 18.34
N ALA A 122 -8.85 -15.26 17.33
CA ALA A 122 -10.01 -14.36 17.24
C ALA A 122 -10.90 -14.44 18.50
N ALA A 123 -11.16 -15.65 19.00
CA ALA A 123 -11.92 -15.86 20.22
C ALA A 123 -11.23 -15.23 21.45
N GLU A 124 -9.91 -15.37 21.59
CA GLU A 124 -9.16 -14.74 22.69
C GLU A 124 -9.17 -13.22 22.61
N ARG A 125 -9.21 -12.63 21.40
CA ARG A 125 -9.35 -11.18 21.22
C ARG A 125 -10.76 -10.67 21.55
N GLU A 126 -11.78 -11.52 21.41
CA GLU A 126 -13.16 -11.22 21.78
C GLU A 126 -13.40 -11.40 23.29
N VAL A 127 -12.68 -12.31 23.95
CA VAL A 127 -12.79 -12.53 25.39
C VAL A 127 -12.11 -11.38 26.16
N GLY A 128 -12.87 -10.71 27.04
CA GLY A 128 -12.35 -9.61 27.88
C GLY A 128 -12.91 -8.25 27.49
N SER A 129 -12.05 -7.24 27.39
CA SER A 129 -12.42 -5.86 27.05
C SER A 129 -12.59 -5.60 25.54
N GLY A 130 -12.37 -6.61 24.69
CA GLY A 130 -12.33 -6.44 23.24
C GLY A 130 -11.11 -5.64 22.74
N LEU A 131 -10.11 -5.42 23.60
CA LEU A 131 -8.89 -4.67 23.30
C LEU A 131 -7.68 -5.61 23.28
N TRP A 132 -6.87 -5.51 22.24
CA TRP A 132 -5.58 -6.21 22.17
C TRP A 132 -4.45 -5.25 21.80
N ASN A 133 -3.36 -5.27 22.57
CA ASN A 133 -2.15 -4.50 22.28
C ASN A 133 -1.17 -5.34 21.43
N PRO A 134 -1.00 -5.05 20.13
CA PRO A 134 -0.01 -5.75 19.31
C PRO A 134 1.44 -5.41 19.67
N GLU A 135 1.74 -4.33 20.39
CA GLU A 135 3.12 -3.96 20.78
C GLU A 135 3.77 -4.97 21.73
N GLU A 136 2.96 -5.75 22.45
CA GLU A 136 3.43 -6.87 23.28
C GLU A 136 3.90 -8.05 22.42
N THR A 137 3.72 -7.98 21.09
CA THR A 137 4.09 -9.03 20.15
C THR A 137 5.13 -8.53 19.14
N SER A 138 6.05 -9.41 18.73
CA SER A 138 7.08 -9.05 17.75
C SER A 138 6.59 -9.10 16.30
N LEU A 139 5.38 -8.59 16.00
CA LEU A 139 4.78 -8.63 14.65
C LEU A 139 5.66 -8.00 13.56
N ALA A 140 6.44 -6.97 13.93
CA ALA A 140 7.39 -6.34 13.02
C ALA A 140 8.43 -7.31 12.45
N GLU A 141 8.77 -8.38 13.18
CA GLU A 141 9.71 -9.42 12.71
C GLU A 141 9.12 -10.30 11.59
N LEU A 142 7.80 -10.26 11.37
CA LEU A 142 7.16 -10.96 10.25
C LEU A 142 7.24 -10.18 8.94
N VAL A 143 7.63 -8.90 8.97
CA VAL A 143 7.68 -8.02 7.79
C VAL A 143 9.07 -8.08 7.15
N PRO A 144 9.18 -8.12 5.80
CA PRO A 144 10.48 -8.10 5.14
C PRO A 144 11.23 -6.78 5.36
N THR A 145 12.48 -6.90 5.80
CA THR A 145 13.44 -5.79 6.04
C THR A 145 14.79 -6.04 5.37
N ALA A 146 14.90 -7.07 4.53
CA ALA A 146 16.16 -7.48 3.91
C ALA A 146 16.72 -6.43 2.92
N SER A 147 15.87 -5.68 2.24
CA SER A 147 16.25 -4.57 1.37
C SER A 147 15.29 -3.38 1.47
N SER A 148 15.71 -2.25 0.91
CA SER A 148 14.85 -1.09 0.67
C SER A 148 14.01 -1.31 -0.58
N LEU A 149 12.76 -0.83 -0.54
CA LEU A 149 11.92 -0.74 -1.73
C LEU A 149 12.38 0.41 -2.63
N ALA A 150 12.03 0.32 -3.91
CA ALA A 150 12.19 1.43 -4.84
C ALA A 150 11.51 2.70 -4.30
N LEU A 151 12.20 3.84 -4.40
CA LEU A 151 11.76 5.17 -3.98
C LEU A 151 11.52 5.35 -2.47
N HIS A 152 12.04 4.45 -1.61
CA HIS A 152 11.90 4.55 -0.16
C HIS A 152 12.41 5.87 0.46
N ASP A 153 13.32 6.56 -0.23
CA ASP A 153 13.89 7.85 0.18
C ASP A 153 13.66 8.96 -0.87
N LEU A 154 12.70 8.74 -1.77
CA LEU A 154 12.36 9.62 -2.90
C LEU A 154 13.46 9.81 -3.95
N VAL A 155 14.58 9.09 -3.85
CA VAL A 155 15.72 9.25 -4.77
C VAL A 155 16.11 7.93 -5.41
N HIS A 156 16.34 6.90 -4.60
CA HIS A 156 16.90 5.63 -5.09
C HIS A 156 15.80 4.67 -5.52
N PHE A 157 15.90 4.17 -6.75
CA PHE A 157 14.99 3.16 -7.27
C PHE A 157 15.69 2.05 -8.06
N GLU A 158 16.80 2.35 -8.75
CA GLU A 158 17.46 1.41 -9.68
C GLU A 158 17.83 0.08 -9.02
N GLY A 159 17.35 -1.03 -9.59
CA GLY A 159 17.60 -2.39 -9.11
C GLY A 159 16.91 -2.74 -7.79
N LEU A 160 16.14 -1.83 -7.20
CA LEU A 160 15.38 -2.06 -5.98
C LEU A 160 14.00 -2.65 -6.30
N PRO A 161 13.52 -3.62 -5.53
CA PRO A 161 12.19 -4.20 -5.73
C PRO A 161 11.10 -3.18 -5.41
N ALA A 162 10.00 -3.21 -6.17
CA ALA A 162 8.78 -2.49 -5.81
C ALA A 162 7.88 -3.30 -4.85
N MET A 163 8.14 -4.61 -4.72
CA MET A 163 7.40 -5.53 -3.86
C MET A 163 8.35 -6.53 -3.18
N MET A 164 8.09 -6.81 -1.90
CA MET A 164 8.75 -7.83 -1.10
C MET A 164 7.71 -8.74 -0.44
N VAL A 165 8.05 -10.01 -0.33
CA VAL A 165 7.25 -11.04 0.32
C VAL A 165 8.10 -11.76 1.37
N GLN A 166 7.59 -11.87 2.59
CA GLN A 166 8.18 -12.75 3.61
C GLN A 166 7.26 -13.93 3.89
N LEU A 167 7.82 -15.13 3.81
CA LEU A 167 7.18 -16.40 4.15
C LEU A 167 7.83 -16.95 5.42
N THR A 168 7.09 -16.92 6.53
CA THR A 168 7.60 -17.36 7.84
C THR A 168 6.89 -18.62 8.30
N SER A 169 7.61 -19.73 8.41
CA SER A 169 7.07 -20.97 9.00
C SER A 169 7.29 -21.02 10.52
N PHE A 170 6.30 -21.52 11.26
CA PHE A 170 6.35 -21.69 12.71
C PHE A 170 6.59 -23.15 13.09
N ALA A 171 7.11 -23.43 14.29
CA ALA A 171 7.41 -24.78 14.75
C ALA A 171 6.17 -25.71 14.84
N CYS A 172 4.98 -25.14 15.02
CA CYS A 172 3.73 -25.89 14.99
C CYS A 172 3.24 -26.27 13.58
N GLY A 173 3.92 -25.81 12.52
CA GLY A 173 3.44 -25.92 11.13
C GLY A 173 2.53 -24.78 10.68
N GLY A 174 2.38 -23.74 11.50
CA GLY A 174 1.71 -22.50 11.10
C GLY A 174 2.56 -21.69 10.12
N LEU A 175 1.95 -20.68 9.50
CA LEU A 175 2.56 -19.88 8.45
C LEU A 175 2.16 -18.41 8.58
N ALA A 176 3.10 -17.49 8.42
CA ALA A 176 2.79 -16.10 8.12
C ALA A 176 3.26 -15.74 6.70
N ILE A 177 2.42 -14.98 6.01
CA ILE A 177 2.71 -14.40 4.70
C ILE A 177 2.62 -12.89 4.87
N SER A 178 3.70 -12.18 4.59
CA SER A 178 3.72 -10.72 4.64
C SER A 178 4.04 -10.19 3.26
N ILE A 179 3.21 -9.29 2.73
CA ILE A 179 3.46 -8.58 1.49
C ILE A 179 3.73 -7.13 1.85
N LYS A 180 4.86 -6.59 1.39
CA LYS A 180 5.26 -5.19 1.55
C LYS A 180 5.56 -4.59 0.18
N LEU A 181 5.07 -3.40 -0.11
CA LEU A 181 5.22 -2.78 -1.43
C LEU A 181 5.39 -1.27 -1.35
N ALA A 182 6.00 -0.70 -2.38
CA ALA A 182 6.00 0.74 -2.60
C ALA A 182 4.56 1.18 -2.89
N HIS A 183 4.06 2.14 -2.11
CA HIS A 183 2.67 2.58 -2.18
C HIS A 183 2.22 3.06 -3.57
N PRO A 184 3.07 3.71 -4.40
CA PRO A 184 2.68 4.09 -5.76
C PRO A 184 2.31 2.93 -6.69
N LEU A 185 2.70 1.70 -6.37
CA LEU A 185 2.42 0.57 -7.25
C LEU A 185 0.96 0.07 -7.12
N ALA A 186 0.39 0.18 -5.92
CA ALA A 186 -0.93 -0.37 -5.63
C ALA A 186 -1.52 0.19 -4.34
N ASP A 187 -2.84 0.39 -4.36
CA ASP A 187 -3.64 0.62 -3.17
C ASP A 187 -4.02 -0.69 -2.45
N ALA A 188 -4.78 -0.58 -1.36
CA ALA A 188 -5.21 -1.74 -0.58
C ALA A 188 -6.07 -2.71 -1.40
N GLN A 189 -6.92 -2.21 -2.30
CA GLN A 189 -7.80 -3.06 -3.10
C GLN A 189 -7.02 -3.87 -4.13
N SER A 190 -6.05 -3.25 -4.79
CA SER A 190 -5.13 -3.89 -5.72
C SER A 190 -4.29 -4.97 -5.03
N LEU A 191 -3.80 -4.69 -3.81
CA LEU A 191 -3.11 -5.67 -2.97
C LEU A 191 -3.99 -6.86 -2.60
N MET A 192 -5.23 -6.63 -2.17
CA MET A 192 -6.15 -7.72 -1.84
C MET A 192 -6.51 -8.56 -3.07
N GLY A 193 -6.72 -7.91 -4.22
CA GLY A 193 -6.96 -8.59 -5.50
C GLY A 193 -5.80 -9.51 -5.89
N PHE A 194 -4.57 -9.01 -5.79
CA PHE A 194 -3.36 -9.81 -6.00
C PHE A 194 -3.28 -10.99 -5.02
N ALA A 195 -3.49 -10.76 -3.72
CA ALA A 195 -3.43 -11.81 -2.70
C ALA A 195 -4.49 -12.90 -2.93
N HIS A 196 -5.71 -12.53 -3.33
CA HIS A 196 -6.76 -13.48 -3.69
C HIS A 196 -6.37 -14.32 -4.92
N ASN A 197 -5.86 -13.68 -5.97
CA ASN A 197 -5.44 -14.38 -7.19
C ASN A 197 -4.26 -15.32 -6.92
N TRP A 198 -3.29 -14.88 -6.11
CA TRP A 198 -2.18 -15.74 -5.68
C TRP A 198 -2.67 -16.95 -4.89
N ALA A 199 -3.59 -16.74 -3.93
CA ALA A 199 -4.18 -17.83 -3.17
C ALA A 199 -4.97 -18.80 -4.07
N ALA A 200 -5.67 -18.32 -5.10
CA ALA A 200 -6.39 -19.15 -6.06
C ALA A 200 -5.44 -20.00 -6.92
N ILE A 201 -4.37 -19.42 -7.45
CA ILE A 201 -3.32 -20.14 -8.19
C ILE A 201 -2.67 -21.20 -7.29
N ASN A 202 -2.31 -20.83 -6.06
CA ASN A 202 -1.69 -21.76 -5.12
C ASN A 202 -2.61 -22.94 -4.79
N ARG A 203 -3.91 -22.68 -4.59
CA ARG A 203 -4.90 -23.72 -4.32
C ARG A 203 -5.01 -24.70 -5.49
N ALA A 204 -5.15 -24.19 -6.72
CA ALA A 204 -5.24 -25.02 -7.92
C ALA A 204 -4.02 -25.92 -8.09
N LEU A 205 -2.81 -25.41 -7.81
CA LEU A 205 -1.59 -26.23 -7.85
C LEU A 205 -1.59 -27.35 -6.80
N ILE A 206 -2.04 -27.07 -5.56
CA ILE A 206 -2.09 -28.06 -4.48
C ILE A 206 -3.13 -29.15 -4.76
N THR A 207 -4.28 -28.78 -5.32
CA THR A 207 -5.36 -29.71 -5.65
C THR A 207 -5.20 -30.36 -7.02
N ASN A 208 -4.14 -30.00 -7.77
CA ASN A 208 -3.89 -30.44 -9.14
C ASN A 208 -5.07 -30.14 -10.09
N GLU A 209 -5.72 -28.99 -9.88
CA GLU A 209 -6.78 -28.46 -10.72
C GLU A 209 -6.19 -27.51 -11.79
N PRO A 210 -6.94 -27.25 -12.89
CA PRO A 210 -6.54 -26.25 -13.87
C PRO A 210 -6.33 -24.87 -13.23
N LEU A 211 -5.28 -24.16 -13.66
CA LEU A 211 -5.01 -22.82 -13.16
C LEU A 211 -6.13 -21.86 -13.58
N PRO A 212 -6.62 -20.99 -12.67
CA PRO A 212 -7.56 -19.94 -13.04
C PRO A 212 -6.92 -18.99 -14.05
N SER A 213 -7.72 -18.53 -15.01
CA SER A 213 -7.32 -17.44 -15.90
C SER A 213 -7.44 -16.12 -15.15
N LEU A 214 -6.31 -15.42 -15.00
CA LEU A 214 -6.23 -14.13 -14.35
C LEU A 214 -6.17 -13.03 -15.40
N CYS A 215 -6.97 -11.98 -15.25
CA CYS A 215 -6.96 -10.81 -16.14
C CYS A 215 -7.10 -9.53 -15.31
N PRO A 216 -6.10 -9.19 -14.46
CA PRO A 216 -6.09 -7.90 -13.78
C PRO A 216 -5.90 -6.78 -14.81
N ILE A 217 -6.56 -5.65 -14.57
CA ILE A 217 -6.42 -4.45 -15.40
C ILE A 217 -5.30 -3.60 -14.80
N PHE A 218 -4.26 -3.32 -15.59
CA PHE A 218 -3.19 -2.39 -15.23
C PHE A 218 -3.10 -1.30 -16.30
N GLU A 219 -4.04 -0.35 -16.21
CA GLU A 219 -4.12 0.81 -17.12
C GLU A 219 -4.28 2.10 -16.29
N PRO A 220 -3.27 2.48 -15.49
CA PRO A 220 -3.34 3.63 -14.58
C PRO A 220 -3.73 4.95 -15.27
N GLU A 221 -3.33 5.14 -16.52
CA GLU A 221 -3.72 6.31 -17.32
C GLU A 221 -5.22 6.45 -17.57
N GLN A 222 -6.03 5.39 -17.39
CA GLN A 222 -7.49 5.53 -17.45
C GLN A 222 -7.99 6.59 -16.44
N LEU A 223 -7.32 6.70 -15.30
CA LEU A 223 -7.66 7.67 -14.27
C LEU A 223 -7.33 9.10 -14.70
N ASP A 224 -6.14 9.31 -15.28
CA ASP A 224 -5.74 10.64 -15.77
C ASP A 224 -6.66 11.08 -16.92
N ARG A 225 -7.04 10.16 -17.82
CA ARG A 225 -8.03 10.44 -18.88
C ARG A 225 -9.43 10.78 -18.38
N ALA A 226 -9.79 10.38 -17.16
CA ALA A 226 -11.08 10.72 -16.55
C ALA A 226 -11.10 12.12 -15.94
N ALA A 227 -9.95 12.81 -15.85
CA ALA A 227 -9.87 14.16 -15.34
C ALA A 227 -10.65 15.15 -16.23
N SER A 228 -11.29 16.13 -15.58
CA SER A 228 -12.00 17.20 -16.29
C SER A 228 -11.01 18.19 -16.93
N GLY A 229 -11.38 18.74 -18.09
CA GLY A 229 -10.59 19.74 -18.80
C GLY A 229 -9.49 19.13 -19.67
N ASN A 230 -8.56 19.97 -20.13
CA ASN A 230 -7.39 19.54 -20.88
C ASN A 230 -6.19 19.41 -19.93
N ILE A 231 -5.88 18.20 -19.50
CA ILE A 231 -4.76 17.94 -18.57
C ILE A 231 -3.40 18.22 -19.18
N ASP A 232 -3.27 18.27 -20.51
CA ASP A 232 -2.04 18.58 -21.23
C ASP A 232 -1.88 20.08 -21.54
N ALA A 233 -2.86 20.91 -21.18
CA ALA A 233 -2.74 22.35 -21.36
C ALA A 233 -1.55 22.92 -20.57
N SER A 234 -0.91 23.95 -21.11
CA SER A 234 0.22 24.63 -20.47
C SER A 234 -0.17 25.38 -19.18
N ASN A 235 -1.45 25.69 -19.03
CA ASN A 235 -2.00 26.39 -17.87
C ASN A 235 -3.27 25.67 -17.38
N PRO A 236 -3.50 25.60 -16.07
CA PRO A 236 -4.71 24.99 -15.53
C PRO A 236 -5.94 25.84 -15.86
N ASP A 237 -7.09 25.19 -16.05
CA ASP A 237 -8.37 25.89 -16.24
C ASP A 237 -8.75 26.65 -14.95
N PRO A 238 -8.88 27.99 -14.98
CA PRO A 238 -9.21 28.78 -13.80
C PRO A 238 -10.52 28.35 -13.11
N LYS A 239 -11.52 27.90 -13.88
CA LYS A 239 -12.80 27.45 -13.32
C LYS A 239 -12.68 26.13 -12.58
N LEU A 240 -11.85 25.21 -13.08
CA LEU A 240 -11.58 23.95 -12.38
C LEU A 240 -10.77 24.19 -11.10
N ILE A 241 -9.83 25.13 -11.13
CA ILE A 241 -9.10 25.55 -9.92
C ILE A 241 -10.04 26.15 -8.89
N GLU A 242 -10.95 27.03 -9.30
CA GLU A 242 -11.95 27.61 -8.40
C GLU A 242 -12.87 26.53 -7.80
N ALA A 243 -13.39 25.62 -8.63
CA ALA A 243 -14.22 24.50 -8.18
C ALA A 243 -13.46 23.60 -7.18
N ALA A 244 -12.22 23.25 -7.47
CA ALA A 244 -11.38 22.46 -6.57
C ALA A 244 -11.16 23.19 -5.23
N ARG A 245 -10.91 24.50 -5.25
CA ARG A 245 -10.72 25.31 -4.03
C ARG A 245 -11.97 25.41 -3.15
N ASN A 246 -13.16 25.30 -3.75
CA ASN A 246 -14.43 25.32 -3.02
C ASN A 246 -14.81 23.96 -2.39
N LEU A 247 -14.06 22.89 -2.66
CA LEU A 247 -14.27 21.61 -1.98
C LEU A 247 -13.96 21.72 -0.48
N PRO A 248 -14.74 21.07 0.41
CA PRO A 248 -14.56 21.13 1.86
C PRO A 248 -13.35 20.29 2.30
N LEU A 249 -12.15 20.81 2.05
CA LEU A 249 -10.88 20.17 2.39
C LEU A 249 -9.99 21.15 3.17
N HIS A 250 -9.34 20.67 4.23
CA HIS A 250 -8.25 21.41 4.86
C HIS A 250 -7.06 21.50 3.89
N ARG A 251 -6.81 22.70 3.37
CA ARG A 251 -5.71 22.98 2.45
C ARG A 251 -4.62 23.77 3.18
N TYR A 252 -3.82 23.05 3.95
CA TYR A 252 -2.59 23.60 4.51
C TYR A 252 -1.48 23.56 3.47
N ASP A 253 -0.63 24.57 3.48
CA ASP A 253 0.52 24.72 2.60
C ASP A 253 1.79 24.34 3.37
N CYS A 254 2.37 23.20 3.04
CA CYS A 254 3.60 22.71 3.65
C CYS A 254 4.76 23.70 3.49
N TRP A 255 4.88 24.38 2.34
CA TRP A 255 5.94 25.35 2.08
C TRP A 255 5.79 26.64 2.89
N ALA A 256 4.56 26.97 3.30
CA ALA A 256 4.28 28.06 4.23
C ALA A 256 4.56 27.68 5.70
N SER A 257 4.86 26.42 5.99
CA SER A 257 4.81 25.85 7.34
C SER A 257 6.17 25.68 8.01
N LEU A 258 7.23 26.37 7.58
CA LEU A 258 8.56 26.24 8.19
C LEU A 258 8.57 26.67 9.67
N ASP A 259 7.87 27.77 9.99
CA ASP A 259 7.83 28.33 11.33
C ASP A 259 7.12 27.38 12.31
N GLY A 260 7.81 26.96 13.36
CA GLY A 260 7.28 26.00 14.34
C GLY A 260 7.27 24.55 13.88
N SER A 261 7.78 24.25 12.67
CA SER A 261 7.86 22.89 12.16
C SER A 261 8.74 22.01 13.06
N PRO A 262 8.30 20.79 13.39
CA PRO A 262 9.17 19.78 13.99
C PRO A 262 10.37 19.49 13.08
N SER A 263 11.53 19.18 13.67
CA SER A 263 12.78 18.98 12.94
C SER A 263 12.70 17.87 11.89
N PHE A 264 11.96 16.79 12.18
CA PHE A 264 11.75 15.68 11.26
C PHE A 264 10.83 16.04 10.06
N MET A 265 10.04 17.12 10.17
CA MET A 265 9.18 17.61 9.09
C MET A 265 9.82 18.76 8.29
N ALA A 266 10.90 19.37 8.77
CA ALA A 266 11.48 20.59 8.21
C ALA A 266 11.92 20.48 6.73
N GLN A 267 12.16 19.27 6.23
CA GLN A 267 12.48 19.09 4.80
C GLN A 267 11.24 19.24 3.92
N LEU A 268 10.06 18.81 4.39
CA LEU A 268 8.80 18.93 3.66
C LEU A 268 8.33 20.38 3.50
N THR A 269 8.84 21.28 4.35
CA THR A 269 8.49 22.71 4.30
C THR A 269 9.41 23.52 3.39
N LYS A 270 10.43 22.90 2.79
CA LYS A 270 11.34 23.60 1.88
C LYS A 270 10.75 23.67 0.48
N ILE A 271 10.81 24.87 -0.08
CA ILE A 271 10.55 25.09 -1.50
C ILE A 271 11.74 24.51 -2.30
N PRO A 272 11.48 23.64 -3.30
CA PRO A 272 12.52 23.15 -4.20
C PRO A 272 13.30 24.31 -4.85
N SER A 273 14.62 24.16 -4.94
CA SER A 273 15.51 25.21 -5.49
C SER A 273 15.28 25.52 -6.97
N GLU A 274 14.66 24.59 -7.68
CA GLU A 274 14.27 24.64 -9.08
C GLU A 274 13.10 25.62 -9.32
N LEU A 275 12.38 26.00 -8.26
CA LEU A 275 11.27 26.93 -8.32
C LEU A 275 11.71 28.33 -7.89
N ASP A 276 11.28 29.36 -8.62
CA ASP A 276 11.48 30.75 -8.20
C ASP A 276 10.52 31.08 -7.04
N SER A 277 11.05 31.06 -5.82
CA SER A 277 10.30 31.34 -4.60
C SER A 277 9.59 32.70 -4.61
N ASN A 278 10.04 33.67 -5.41
CA ASN A 278 9.39 34.98 -5.54
C ASN A 278 8.08 34.93 -6.34
N THR A 279 7.89 33.89 -7.14
CA THR A 279 6.67 33.70 -7.96
C THR A 279 5.62 32.85 -7.25
N ILE A 280 5.98 32.19 -6.15
CA ILE A 280 5.11 31.29 -5.42
C ILE A 280 4.25 32.09 -4.44
N LYS A 281 2.93 31.96 -4.58
CA LYS A 281 1.99 32.48 -3.60
C LYS A 281 1.70 31.40 -2.55
N LEU A 282 2.26 31.58 -1.36
CA LEU A 282 2.04 30.70 -0.21
C LEU A 282 0.60 30.77 0.31
N GLY A 283 0.10 29.62 0.75
CA GLY A 283 -1.23 29.41 1.32
C GLY A 283 -1.27 29.49 2.84
N LYS A 284 -2.23 28.77 3.45
CA LYS A 284 -2.41 28.73 4.91
C LYS A 284 -1.39 27.76 5.53
N PRO A 285 -0.54 28.18 6.49
CA PRO A 285 0.40 27.28 7.15
C PRO A 285 -0.31 26.24 8.03
N LEU A 286 0.35 25.10 8.25
CA LEU A 286 -0.02 24.07 9.23
C LEU A 286 -0.02 24.65 10.65
N SER A 287 -1.00 24.26 11.46
CA SER A 287 -1.10 24.64 12.87
C SER A 287 -0.25 23.73 13.76
N TRP A 288 1.09 23.82 13.70
CA TRP A 288 1.97 22.96 14.50
C TRP A 288 1.73 23.04 16.00
N SER A 289 1.22 24.19 16.50
CA SER A 289 0.88 24.37 17.91
C SER A 289 -0.23 23.43 18.41
N GLU A 290 -1.02 22.84 17.51
CA GLU A 290 -2.05 21.86 17.85
C GLU A 290 -1.49 20.43 18.00
N TRP A 291 -0.22 20.22 17.65
CA TRP A 291 0.41 18.90 17.66
C TRP A 291 1.14 18.67 18.98
N ASP A 292 0.70 17.69 19.77
CA ASP A 292 1.46 17.19 20.92
C ASP A 292 2.33 16.00 20.50
N LEU A 293 3.58 16.29 20.19
CA LEU A 293 4.58 15.29 19.80
C LEU A 293 5.19 14.54 21.00
N THR A 294 4.88 14.97 22.22
CA THR A 294 5.42 14.40 23.45
C THR A 294 4.44 13.47 24.14
N ALA A 295 3.17 13.51 23.74
CA ALA A 295 2.15 12.59 24.22
C ALA A 295 2.58 11.13 23.95
N PRO A 296 2.56 10.26 24.98
CA PRO A 296 2.79 8.84 24.76
C PRO A 296 1.67 8.25 23.89
N VAL A 297 2.05 7.41 22.94
CA VAL A 297 1.13 6.69 22.05
C VAL A 297 1.24 5.20 22.34
N SER A 298 0.10 4.50 22.26
CA SER A 298 0.04 3.05 22.33
C SER A 298 -0.95 2.54 21.30
N HIS A 299 -0.64 1.41 20.67
CA HIS A 299 -1.51 0.80 19.68
C HIS A 299 -2.43 -0.25 20.29
N TYR A 300 -3.70 -0.20 19.90
CA TYR A 300 -4.69 -1.21 20.28
C TYR A 300 -5.55 -1.59 19.08
N LEU A 301 -5.84 -2.87 18.96
CA LEU A 301 -6.89 -3.39 18.09
C LEU A 301 -8.17 -3.52 18.91
N VAL A 302 -9.21 -2.83 18.45
CA VAL A 302 -10.53 -2.80 19.08
C VAL A 302 -11.46 -3.71 18.30
N SER A 303 -12.02 -4.71 18.97
CA SER A 303 -13.01 -5.62 18.40
C SER A 303 -14.42 -5.08 18.63
N PHE A 304 -15.21 -5.02 17.58
CA PHE A 304 -16.65 -4.71 17.66
C PHE A 304 -17.43 -5.94 17.20
N THR A 305 -18.34 -6.40 18.05
CA THR A 305 -19.24 -7.50 17.75
C THR A 305 -20.26 -7.09 16.68
N VAL A 306 -20.87 -8.09 16.05
CA VAL A 306 -21.94 -7.87 15.06
C VAL A 306 -23.11 -7.08 15.66
N ASP A 307 -23.48 -7.38 16.90
CA ASP A 307 -24.59 -6.70 17.59
C ASP A 307 -24.23 -5.25 17.94
N GLU A 308 -22.99 -4.96 18.36
CA GLU A 308 -22.54 -3.58 18.60
C GLU A 308 -22.59 -2.75 17.33
N ILE A 309 -22.02 -3.26 16.22
CA ILE A 309 -22.06 -2.55 14.92
C ILE A 309 -23.50 -2.35 14.46
N LYS A 310 -24.37 -3.36 14.66
CA LYS A 310 -25.78 -3.27 14.31
C LYS A 310 -26.48 -2.19 15.14
N ASN A 311 -26.27 -2.16 16.46
CA ASN A 311 -26.88 -1.17 17.34
C ASN A 311 -26.42 0.26 16.99
N MET A 312 -25.12 0.47 16.76
CA MET A 312 -24.59 1.76 16.31
C MET A 312 -25.24 2.22 15.00
N TRP A 313 -25.40 1.31 14.05
CA TRP A 313 -26.02 1.60 12.77
C TRP A 313 -27.52 1.87 12.89
N GLU A 314 -28.26 1.10 13.70
CA GLU A 314 -29.69 1.32 13.95
C GLU A 314 -29.94 2.67 14.63
N ASP A 315 -29.14 3.01 15.63
CA ASP A 315 -29.22 4.30 16.33
C ASP A 315 -28.98 5.47 15.36
N ALA A 316 -27.88 5.42 14.60
CA ALA A 316 -27.56 6.44 13.60
C ALA A 316 -28.63 6.56 12.51
N SER A 317 -29.21 5.43 12.08
CA SER A 317 -30.19 5.39 10.98
C SER A 317 -31.61 5.76 11.40
N SER A 318 -31.95 5.64 12.69
CA SER A 318 -33.33 5.74 13.20
C SER A 318 -34.05 7.04 12.86
N ASN A 319 -33.31 8.14 12.69
CA ASN A 319 -33.85 9.48 12.40
C ASN A 319 -33.19 10.16 11.19
N SER A 320 -32.51 9.40 10.33
CA SER A 320 -31.81 9.94 9.16
C SER A 320 -32.63 9.81 7.88
N GLU A 321 -32.78 10.92 7.15
CA GLU A 321 -33.34 10.90 5.78
C GLU A 321 -32.32 10.37 4.74
N ILE A 322 -31.05 10.28 5.13
CA ILE A 322 -29.95 9.80 4.28
C ILE A 322 -29.59 8.37 4.69
N ARG A 323 -29.28 7.52 3.71
CA ARG A 323 -28.79 6.17 3.96
C ARG A 323 -27.41 6.21 4.60
N ILE A 324 -27.32 5.74 5.84
CA ILE A 324 -26.07 5.60 6.58
C ILE A 324 -25.54 4.18 6.43
N SER A 325 -24.25 4.04 6.11
CA SER A 325 -23.59 2.73 6.08
C SER A 325 -23.14 2.32 7.50
N ARG A 326 -22.89 1.03 7.70
CA ARG A 326 -22.32 0.54 8.97
C ARG A 326 -20.92 1.13 9.24
N LEU A 327 -20.14 1.37 8.19
CA LEU A 327 -18.82 1.98 8.30
C LEU A 327 -18.95 3.43 8.80
N ASP A 328 -19.85 4.22 8.23
CA ASP A 328 -20.07 5.61 8.65
C ASP A 328 -20.54 5.69 10.11
N ALA A 329 -21.46 4.80 10.51
CA ALA A 329 -21.94 4.72 11.89
C ALA A 329 -20.80 4.38 12.87
N LEU A 330 -19.95 3.39 12.52
CA LEU A 330 -18.79 3.01 13.33
C LEU A 330 -17.76 4.15 13.42
N LEU A 331 -17.41 4.77 12.29
CA LEU A 331 -16.45 5.88 12.26
C LEU A 331 -16.95 7.09 13.05
N ALA A 332 -18.23 7.42 12.94
CA ALA A 332 -18.86 8.49 13.74
C ALA A 332 -18.81 8.16 15.24
N HIS A 333 -19.12 6.92 15.62
CA HIS A 333 -19.03 6.47 17.01
C HIS A 333 -17.60 6.61 17.56
N ILE A 334 -16.59 6.12 16.84
CA ILE A 334 -15.18 6.25 17.23
C ILE A 334 -14.78 7.72 17.35
N TRP A 335 -15.19 8.56 16.40
CA TRP A 335 -14.85 9.99 16.42
C TRP A 335 -15.43 10.67 17.66
N MET A 336 -16.68 10.38 18.04
CA MET A 336 -17.28 10.92 19.28
C MET A 336 -16.54 10.50 20.56
N LEU A 337 -15.78 9.40 20.54
CA LEU A 337 -14.96 8.97 21.68
C LEU A 337 -13.58 9.63 21.73
N ILE A 338 -13.13 10.24 20.62
CA ILE A 338 -11.83 10.91 20.51
C ILE A 338 -11.94 12.41 20.87
N ILE A 339 -13.07 13.05 20.56
CA ILE A 339 -13.37 14.46 20.90
C ILE A 339 -13.89 14.56 22.33
#